data_AF-A0AAG5D6C5-F1
#
_entry.id   AF-A0AAG5D6C5-F1
#
_cell.length_a   1.000
_cell.length_b   1.000
_cell.length_c   1.000
_cell.angle_alpha   90.00
_cell.angle_beta   90.00
_cell.angle_gamma   90.00
#
_symmetry.space_group_name_H-M   'P 1'
#
loop_
_entity.id
_entity.type
_entity.pdbx_description
1 polymer ?
#
loop_
_entity_poly.entity_id
_entity_poly.type
_entity_poly.pdbx_seq_one_letter_code
_entity_poly.pdbx_strand_id
1 'polypeptide(L)'
;MKQLQTARKDAKGKEKANLKKKLKPAKKLKGKQKPKPKDSDESSDEDIPPLKDTRTSDEPVPRKTKWTNKQRVLVLCARGINHRDRHLMKDLKTLMPHHRAEPKMERWKTLSIVNEICEMKHCNKVVLFEGRRKRDLYMWLANAGHGPSVKFLIENIHTMGEMKMTGNCLRGSRPLLSFDEEFTKQPHLALIKELLIQIFGVPNHHPKSQPFVDRVITFTFLDNRIWYRHFQILSEDGGLVEIGPRFVMNPIKVFDGSFSGTTIWENAEYQSPARHRQMLRKAASEKYKASIKHKVDAELHKPVLTHEFDPYGEIFQGDTEMKAKQLIEKEQKRPALEKERQKIEEMQKRMKQKDAMRKLKLAAAKQQKTSNVMNKRTAAKVAEAKGKTTGKKSAANGGALKSKKVDQGKKKVTGKAK
;
A
#
# COMPACT_ATOMS: atom_id res chain seq x y z
N MET A 1 -25.35 -54.37 48.37
CA MET A 1 -25.03 -53.98 49.77
C MET A 1 -24.31 -55.14 50.44
N LYS A 2 -23.35 -54.85 51.34
CA LYS A 2 -22.54 -55.80 52.16
C LYS A 2 -21.66 -56.76 51.33
N GLN A 3 -20.34 -56.85 51.53
CA GLN A 3 -19.54 -57.16 52.75
C GLN A 3 -19.77 -58.61 53.24
N LEU A 4 -18.79 -59.38 53.72
CA LEU A 4 -17.31 -59.25 53.87
C LEU A 4 -16.79 -60.63 54.36
N GLN A 5 -15.48 -60.94 54.18
CA GLN A 5 -14.66 -61.78 55.10
C GLN A 5 -15.11 -63.28 55.25
N THR A 6 -14.43 -64.29 55.84
CA THR A 6 -13.06 -64.64 56.32
C THR A 6 -13.01 -66.18 56.55
N ALA A 7 -11.91 -66.93 56.80
CA ALA A 7 -10.46 -66.68 56.94
C ALA A 7 -9.66 -68.02 56.87
N ARG A 8 -8.33 -67.90 56.70
CA ARG A 8 -7.19 -68.64 57.35
C ARG A 8 -7.34 -70.10 57.80
N LYS A 9 -6.27 -70.90 57.58
CA LYS A 9 -5.31 -71.44 58.59
C LYS A 9 -4.31 -72.38 57.89
N ASP A 10 -2.99 -72.11 57.93
CA ASP A 10 -1.96 -72.68 58.83
C ASP A 10 -1.29 -73.95 58.23
N ALA A 11 -0.06 -74.41 58.55
CA ALA A 11 1.24 -73.76 58.73
C ALA A 11 2.37 -74.85 58.82
N LYS A 12 3.61 -74.56 58.37
CA LYS A 12 4.88 -75.33 58.57
C LYS A 12 5.03 -76.67 57.80
N GLY A 13 6.22 -77.12 57.36
CA GLY A 13 7.54 -76.45 57.23
C GLY A 13 8.76 -77.40 57.02
N LYS A 14 9.92 -76.83 56.62
CA LYS A 14 11.32 -77.37 56.62
C LYS A 14 11.70 -78.41 55.54
N GLU A 15 12.67 -78.15 54.63
CA GLU A 15 14.17 -78.20 54.73
C GLU A 15 14.73 -79.63 54.86
N LYS A 16 15.80 -80.15 54.22
CA LYS A 16 16.87 -79.75 53.23
C LYS A 16 17.30 -81.09 52.52
N ALA A 17 18.13 -81.22 51.46
CA ALA A 17 19.48 -80.70 51.23
C ALA A 17 20.03 -80.96 49.79
N ASN A 18 21.16 -80.32 49.46
CA ASN A 18 21.94 -80.43 48.21
C ASN A 18 22.55 -81.83 47.94
N LEU A 19 22.90 -82.17 46.68
CA LEU A 19 24.25 -81.90 46.09
C LEU A 19 24.50 -82.64 44.75
N LYS A 20 24.91 -81.91 43.69
CA LYS A 20 26.12 -82.18 42.87
C LYS A 20 26.29 -81.18 41.70
N LYS A 21 27.48 -80.58 41.62
CA LYS A 21 27.92 -79.69 40.53
C LYS A 21 28.68 -80.49 39.46
N LYS A 22 28.62 -80.03 38.20
CA LYS A 22 29.75 -80.10 37.24
C LYS A 22 29.97 -78.70 36.62
N LEU A 23 31.20 -78.41 36.19
CA LEU A 23 31.72 -77.06 35.97
C LEU A 23 32.33 -76.88 34.56
N LYS A 24 31.92 -75.79 33.88
CA LYS A 24 32.74 -74.91 32.97
C LYS A 24 33.32 -75.55 31.67
N PRO A 25 33.89 -74.78 30.70
CA PRO A 25 34.20 -73.32 30.63
C PRO A 25 33.46 -72.55 29.49
N ALA A 26 33.05 -71.28 29.62
CA ALA A 26 33.77 -70.00 29.79
C ALA A 26 34.49 -69.44 28.52
N LYS A 27 33.97 -68.34 27.93
CA LYS A 27 34.72 -67.41 27.06
C LYS A 27 34.22 -65.93 27.11
N LYS A 28 35.02 -65.11 27.79
CA LYS A 28 35.31 -63.66 27.65
C LYS A 28 34.18 -62.63 27.36
N LEU A 29 33.95 -61.77 28.36
CA LEU A 29 33.42 -60.41 28.20
C LEU A 29 34.46 -59.48 27.52
N LYS A 30 33.98 -58.44 26.80
CA LYS A 30 34.72 -57.19 26.55
C LYS A 30 33.86 -56.00 26.99
N GLY A 31 34.47 -55.05 27.69
CA GLY A 31 33.79 -53.95 28.38
C GLY A 31 33.43 -52.76 27.48
N LYS A 32 32.48 -51.95 27.95
CA LYS A 32 32.14 -50.65 27.37
C LYS A 32 33.22 -49.62 27.69
N GLN A 33 33.65 -48.84 26.70
CA GLN A 33 34.27 -47.53 26.90
C GLN A 33 33.48 -46.49 26.09
N LYS A 34 33.27 -45.30 26.66
CA LYS A 34 32.72 -44.13 25.97
C LYS A 34 33.86 -43.27 25.42
N PRO A 35 33.73 -42.70 24.21
CA PRO A 35 34.37 -41.44 23.85
C PRO A 35 33.38 -40.26 23.95
N LYS A 36 33.94 -39.05 24.03
CA LYS A 36 33.25 -37.74 24.02
C LYS A 36 33.01 -37.26 22.56
N PRO A 37 32.17 -36.24 22.33
CA PRO A 37 31.80 -35.81 20.98
C PRO A 37 32.94 -35.09 20.24
N LYS A 38 32.86 -35.10 18.91
CA LYS A 38 33.53 -34.17 18.01
C LYS A 38 32.50 -33.61 17.04
N ASP A 39 32.53 -32.29 16.86
CA ASP A 39 31.79 -31.60 15.82
C ASP A 39 32.54 -31.72 14.48
N SER A 40 31.81 -32.01 13.41
CA SER A 40 32.23 -31.76 12.02
C SER A 40 31.01 -31.89 11.10
N ASP A 41 30.62 -30.79 10.45
CA ASP A 41 29.73 -30.82 9.28
C ASP A 41 30.47 -31.52 8.13
N GLU A 42 29.97 -32.66 7.66
CA GLU A 42 30.30 -33.21 6.34
C GLU A 42 29.03 -33.65 5.62
N SER A 43 28.92 -33.23 4.36
CA SER A 43 27.79 -33.42 3.46
C SER A 43 27.61 -34.89 3.07
N SER A 44 26.41 -35.43 3.28
CA SER A 44 26.02 -36.79 2.85
C SER A 44 25.13 -36.73 1.61
N ASP A 45 25.72 -36.40 0.46
CA ASP A 45 25.07 -36.40 -0.86
C ASP A 45 25.62 -37.46 -1.84
N GLU A 46 26.54 -38.34 -1.39
CA GLU A 46 27.23 -39.34 -2.24
C GLU A 46 26.49 -40.70 -2.40
N ASP A 47 25.42 -40.97 -1.65
CA ASP A 47 24.67 -42.25 -1.69
C ASP A 47 23.25 -42.09 -2.26
N ILE A 48 23.14 -41.60 -3.51
CA ILE A 48 21.90 -41.63 -4.30
C ILE A 48 22.09 -42.60 -5.47
N PRO A 49 21.50 -43.81 -5.44
CA PRO A 49 21.57 -44.72 -6.58
C PRO A 49 20.85 -44.10 -7.80
N PRO A 50 21.36 -44.31 -9.03
CA PRO A 50 20.77 -43.73 -10.23
C PRO A 50 19.32 -44.18 -10.41
N LEU A 51 18.45 -43.24 -10.79
CA LEU A 51 17.05 -43.52 -11.11
C LEU A 51 16.97 -44.39 -12.36
N LYS A 52 16.11 -45.43 -12.33
CA LYS A 52 15.83 -46.30 -13.48
C LYS A 52 15.06 -45.51 -14.56
N ASP A 53 15.47 -45.66 -15.82
CA ASP A 53 14.90 -44.90 -16.95
C ASP A 53 13.41 -45.18 -17.22
N THR A 54 12.94 -46.40 -16.95
CA THR A 54 11.52 -46.77 -17.06
C THR A 54 10.89 -47.01 -15.69
N ARG A 55 9.91 -46.18 -15.36
CA ARG A 55 9.09 -46.30 -14.15
C ARG A 55 7.85 -47.15 -14.42
N THR A 56 7.76 -48.31 -13.77
CA THR A 56 6.52 -49.10 -13.66
C THR A 56 5.45 -48.35 -12.87
N SER A 57 4.25 -48.23 -13.44
CA SER A 57 3.14 -47.43 -12.88
C SER A 57 2.68 -47.89 -11.49
N ASP A 58 2.74 -49.19 -11.22
CA ASP A 58 2.26 -49.82 -9.99
C ASP A 58 3.27 -49.77 -8.82
N GLU A 59 4.51 -49.32 -9.04
CA GLU A 59 5.50 -49.25 -7.95
C GLU A 59 5.18 -48.06 -7.02
N PRO A 60 4.85 -48.28 -5.73
CA PRO A 60 4.46 -47.21 -4.84
C PRO A 60 5.65 -46.30 -4.55
N VAL A 61 5.60 -45.08 -5.08
CA VAL A 61 6.66 -44.06 -4.93
C VAL A 61 7.17 -44.00 -3.49
N PRO A 62 8.49 -44.15 -3.26
CA PRO A 62 9.06 -44.14 -1.91
C PRO A 62 8.77 -42.81 -1.22
N ARG A 63 7.76 -42.82 -0.34
CA ARG A 63 7.29 -41.64 0.38
C ARG A 63 8.34 -41.25 1.41
N LYS A 64 9.12 -40.20 1.14
CA LYS A 64 10.01 -39.57 2.13
C LYS A 64 9.16 -39.18 3.36
N THR A 65 9.30 -39.93 4.45
CA THR A 65 8.49 -39.80 5.69
C THR A 65 8.67 -38.46 6.41
N LYS A 66 9.65 -37.66 5.99
CA LYS A 66 10.09 -36.44 6.66
C LYS A 66 9.57 -35.19 5.92
N TRP A 67 8.96 -34.30 6.69
CA TRP A 67 8.58 -32.95 6.25
C TRP A 67 9.84 -32.12 5.95
N THR A 68 10.26 -32.08 4.68
CA THR A 68 11.45 -31.37 4.19
C THR A 68 11.19 -29.87 4.03
N ASN A 69 10.15 -29.49 3.28
CA ASN A 69 9.85 -28.08 3.00
C ASN A 69 9.10 -27.40 4.17
N LYS A 70 9.84 -26.98 5.21
CA LYS A 70 9.28 -26.40 6.45
C LYS A 70 8.80 -24.95 6.30
N GLN A 71 7.88 -24.67 5.37
CA GLN A 71 7.23 -23.35 5.30
C GLN A 71 6.28 -23.13 6.48
N ARG A 72 6.30 -21.90 7.02
CA ARG A 72 5.39 -21.39 8.05
C ARG A 72 5.02 -19.97 7.67
N VAL A 73 3.71 -19.71 7.55
CA VAL A 73 3.18 -18.43 7.07
C VAL A 73 2.56 -17.67 8.25
N LEU A 74 3.14 -16.53 8.61
CA LEU A 74 2.51 -15.59 9.53
C LEU A 74 1.34 -14.88 8.82
N VAL A 75 0.12 -14.98 9.37
CA VAL A 75 -1.04 -14.23 8.89
C VAL A 75 -1.44 -13.18 9.92
N LEU A 76 -1.00 -11.95 9.67
CA LEU A 76 -1.11 -10.77 10.53
C LEU A 76 -2.09 -9.74 9.94
N CYS A 77 -2.65 -8.88 10.78
CA CYS A 77 -3.41 -7.72 10.31
C CYS A 77 -3.13 -6.46 11.14
N ALA A 78 -3.12 -5.31 10.48
CA ALA A 78 -3.03 -4.01 11.13
C ALA A 78 -4.41 -3.53 11.61
N ARG A 79 -4.42 -2.68 12.64
CA ARG A 79 -5.64 -1.96 13.05
C ARG A 79 -6.21 -1.13 11.88
N GLY A 80 -7.54 -1.22 11.68
CA GLY A 80 -8.27 -0.47 10.65
C GLY A 80 -8.83 -1.29 9.47
N ILE A 81 -8.75 -2.63 9.51
CA ILE A 81 -9.46 -3.54 8.60
C ILE A 81 -10.98 -3.52 8.80
N ASN A 82 -11.73 -3.82 7.73
CA ASN A 82 -13.19 -3.88 7.71
C ASN A 82 -13.74 -5.22 8.29
N HIS A 83 -15.07 -5.38 8.32
CA HIS A 83 -15.73 -6.66 8.64
C HIS A 83 -15.44 -7.73 7.58
N ARG A 84 -15.61 -7.41 6.29
CA ARG A 84 -15.36 -8.35 5.18
C ARG A 84 -13.91 -8.86 5.17
N ASP A 85 -12.95 -7.95 5.29
CA ASP A 85 -11.52 -8.25 5.35
C ASP A 85 -11.16 -9.22 6.51
N ARG A 86 -11.89 -9.17 7.63
CA ARG A 86 -11.70 -10.11 8.75
C ARG A 86 -12.16 -11.52 8.40
N HIS A 87 -13.25 -11.65 7.64
CA HIS A 87 -13.72 -12.95 7.14
C HIS A 87 -12.76 -13.48 6.07
N LEU A 88 -12.32 -12.66 5.12
CA LEU A 88 -11.26 -13.07 4.16
C LEU A 88 -10.00 -13.59 4.86
N MET A 89 -9.53 -12.91 5.92
CA MET A 89 -8.39 -13.38 6.72
C MET A 89 -8.71 -14.70 7.45
N LYS A 90 -9.94 -14.91 7.92
CA LYS A 90 -10.39 -16.16 8.57
C LYS A 90 -10.48 -17.31 7.56
N ASP A 91 -10.92 -17.03 6.34
CA ASP A 91 -11.00 -17.97 5.23
C ASP A 91 -9.59 -18.45 4.86
N LEU A 92 -8.63 -17.54 4.64
CA LEU A 92 -7.23 -17.91 4.37
C LEU A 92 -6.58 -18.71 5.52
N LYS A 93 -6.87 -18.38 6.78
CA LYS A 93 -6.44 -19.16 7.96
C LYS A 93 -7.11 -20.53 8.03
N THR A 94 -8.30 -20.69 7.45
CA THR A 94 -9.00 -21.98 7.38
C THR A 94 -8.43 -22.84 6.25
N LEU A 95 -8.09 -22.22 5.12
CA LEU A 95 -7.46 -22.87 3.97
C LEU A 95 -6.05 -23.37 4.29
N MET A 96 -5.15 -22.52 4.82
CA MET A 96 -3.72 -22.85 4.99
C MET A 96 -3.46 -23.50 6.36
N PRO A 97 -3.08 -24.79 6.46
CA PRO A 97 -2.84 -25.46 7.74
C PRO A 97 -1.50 -25.07 8.39
N HIS A 98 -0.54 -24.57 7.59
CA HIS A 98 0.78 -24.08 7.99
C HIS A 98 0.80 -22.61 8.43
N HIS A 99 -0.39 -21.99 8.59
CA HIS A 99 -0.49 -20.62 9.08
C HIS A 99 -0.16 -20.51 10.58
N ARG A 100 0.37 -19.36 10.98
CA ARG A 100 0.40 -18.86 12.36
C ARG A 100 -0.43 -17.59 12.43
N ALA A 101 -1.30 -17.49 13.43
CA ALA A 101 -2.19 -16.36 13.63
C ALA A 101 -1.66 -15.50 14.77
N GLU A 102 -1.43 -14.21 14.49
CA GLU A 102 -1.06 -13.22 15.51
C GLU A 102 -2.22 -12.27 15.83
N PRO A 103 -2.20 -11.63 17.02
CA PRO A 103 -3.07 -10.49 17.33
C PRO A 103 -2.82 -9.31 16.39
N LYS A 104 -3.71 -8.31 16.42
CA LYS A 104 -3.63 -7.19 15.48
C LYS A 104 -2.50 -6.24 15.85
N MET A 105 -1.56 -6.02 14.93
CA MET A 105 -0.50 -5.03 15.14
C MET A 105 -1.06 -3.60 15.12
N GLU A 106 -0.37 -2.70 15.81
CA GLU A 106 -0.61 -1.26 15.68
C GLU A 106 -0.08 -0.71 14.38
N ARG A 107 -0.65 0.42 13.94
CA ARG A 107 -0.13 1.17 12.80
C ARG A 107 0.95 2.13 13.31
N TRP A 108 2.13 1.58 13.54
CA TRP A 108 3.34 2.34 13.78
C TRP A 108 3.95 2.81 12.44
N LYS A 109 5.07 3.55 12.47
CA LYS A 109 5.57 4.31 11.32
C LYS A 109 6.35 3.50 10.28
N THR A 110 7.09 2.47 10.68
CA THR A 110 7.80 1.55 9.77
C THR A 110 7.03 0.22 9.71
N LEU A 111 7.55 -0.78 9.00
CA LEU A 111 6.96 -2.12 8.96
C LEU A 111 7.95 -3.24 9.39
N SER A 112 9.18 -2.89 9.77
CA SER A 112 10.26 -3.80 10.20
C SER A 112 9.93 -4.72 11.41
N ILE A 113 9.16 -4.27 12.41
CA ILE A 113 8.68 -5.09 13.55
C ILE A 113 7.92 -6.35 13.06
N VAL A 114 7.37 -6.35 11.84
CA VAL A 114 6.77 -7.57 11.29
C VAL A 114 7.81 -8.69 11.11
N ASN A 115 9.06 -8.35 10.81
CA ASN A 115 10.16 -9.31 10.76
C ASN A 115 10.51 -9.84 12.17
N GLU A 116 10.57 -8.98 13.18
CA GLU A 116 10.78 -9.38 14.58
C GLU A 116 9.69 -10.36 15.06
N ILE A 117 8.41 -10.07 14.76
CA ILE A 117 7.29 -10.97 15.06
C ILE A 117 7.43 -12.31 14.32
N CYS A 118 7.94 -12.30 13.09
CA CYS A 118 8.20 -13.54 12.34
C CYS A 118 9.31 -14.38 12.97
N GLU A 119 10.38 -13.74 13.42
CA GLU A 119 11.50 -14.39 14.11
C GLU A 119 11.02 -15.02 15.42
N MET A 120 10.31 -14.26 16.26
CA MET A 120 9.71 -14.74 17.52
C MET A 120 8.73 -15.92 17.34
N LYS A 121 8.10 -16.04 16.16
CA LYS A 121 7.18 -17.16 15.83
C LYS A 121 7.79 -18.22 14.92
N HIS A 122 9.07 -18.08 14.56
CA HIS A 122 9.77 -18.89 13.57
C HIS A 122 8.93 -19.09 12.29
N CYS A 123 8.55 -17.99 11.65
CA CYS A 123 7.77 -17.95 10.41
C CYS A 123 8.64 -17.45 9.25
N ASN A 124 8.69 -18.21 8.17
CA ASN A 124 9.53 -17.88 7.00
C ASN A 124 8.83 -16.88 6.07
N LYS A 125 7.50 -16.87 6.07
CA LYS A 125 6.67 -16.11 5.12
C LYS A 125 5.64 -15.28 5.87
N VAL A 126 5.20 -14.18 5.24
CA VAL A 126 4.29 -13.21 5.84
C VAL A 126 3.17 -12.85 4.89
N VAL A 127 1.95 -12.84 5.41
CA VAL A 127 0.76 -12.21 4.83
C VAL A 127 0.27 -11.16 5.81
N LEU A 128 0.47 -9.88 5.49
CA LEU A 128 0.01 -8.75 6.30
C LEU A 128 -1.16 -8.04 5.62
N PHE A 129 -2.32 -8.05 6.29
CA PHE A 129 -3.49 -7.26 5.91
C PHE A 129 -3.42 -5.85 6.48
N GLU A 130 -3.25 -4.86 5.60
CA GLU A 130 -3.15 -3.44 5.92
C GLU A 130 -4.44 -2.68 5.50
N GLY A 131 -5.43 -2.62 6.40
CA GLY A 131 -6.66 -1.84 6.17
C GLY A 131 -6.44 -0.32 6.33
N ARG A 132 -6.81 0.48 5.32
CA ARG A 132 -6.74 1.95 5.31
C ARG A 132 -8.16 2.53 5.28
N ARG A 133 -8.42 3.53 6.14
CA ARG A 133 -9.72 4.24 6.28
C ARG A 133 -10.96 3.31 6.41
N LYS A 134 -10.78 2.07 6.90
CA LYS A 134 -11.80 1.00 6.98
C LYS A 134 -12.50 0.70 5.64
N ARG A 135 -11.84 0.99 4.49
CA ARG A 135 -12.43 0.87 3.15
C ARG A 135 -11.48 0.25 2.12
N ASP A 136 -10.21 0.66 2.14
CA ASP A 136 -9.22 0.18 1.19
C ASP A 136 -8.38 -0.91 1.88
N LEU A 137 -8.32 -2.11 1.31
CA LEU A 137 -7.51 -3.21 1.84
C LEU A 137 -6.24 -3.36 1.01
N TYR A 138 -5.09 -3.28 1.67
CA TYR A 138 -3.81 -3.65 1.07
C TYR A 138 -3.36 -4.99 1.67
N MET A 139 -2.76 -5.83 0.84
CA MET A 139 -2.12 -7.06 1.29
C MET A 139 -0.64 -6.98 0.95
N TRP A 140 0.19 -7.30 1.93
CA TRP A 140 1.62 -7.48 1.72
C TRP A 140 1.93 -8.96 1.81
N LEU A 141 2.66 -9.46 0.80
CA LEU A 141 3.26 -10.78 0.81
C LEU A 141 4.77 -10.60 0.93
N ALA A 142 5.42 -11.29 1.86
CA ALA A 142 6.86 -11.16 2.07
C ALA A 142 7.52 -12.47 2.47
N ASN A 143 8.79 -12.60 2.12
CA ASN A 143 9.69 -13.59 2.71
C ASN A 143 10.45 -12.94 3.87
N ALA A 144 10.28 -13.46 5.08
CA ALA A 144 10.80 -12.86 6.31
C ALA A 144 12.33 -12.89 6.32
N GLY A 145 12.94 -11.86 6.96
CA GLY A 145 14.38 -11.67 6.94
C GLY A 145 14.86 -11.08 5.62
N HIS A 146 15.09 -11.94 4.62
CA HIS A 146 15.82 -11.58 3.39
C HIS A 146 15.00 -10.77 2.36
N GLY A 147 13.67 -10.79 2.40
CA GLY A 147 12.86 -10.35 1.26
C GLY A 147 12.78 -11.40 0.14
N PRO A 148 12.12 -11.11 -0.99
CA PRO A 148 11.47 -9.85 -1.35
C PRO A 148 10.13 -9.62 -0.61
N SER A 149 9.56 -8.42 -0.78
CA SER A 149 8.18 -8.13 -0.37
C SER A 149 7.38 -7.44 -1.48
N VAL A 150 6.12 -7.82 -1.63
CA VAL A 150 5.22 -7.32 -2.68
C VAL A 150 3.97 -6.74 -2.05
N LYS A 151 3.61 -5.53 -2.47
CA LYS A 151 2.40 -4.86 -2.02
C LYS A 151 1.31 -4.95 -3.08
N PHE A 152 0.14 -5.44 -2.69
CA PHE A 152 -1.07 -5.48 -3.50
C PHE A 152 -2.16 -4.58 -2.91
N LEU A 153 -2.96 -3.98 -3.78
CA LEU A 153 -4.31 -3.52 -3.44
C LEU A 153 -5.27 -4.69 -3.67
N ILE A 154 -6.16 -4.96 -2.72
CA ILE A 154 -7.17 -6.00 -2.85
C ILE A 154 -8.51 -5.38 -3.22
N GLU A 155 -9.06 -5.84 -4.34
CA GLU A 155 -10.35 -5.44 -4.90
C GLU A 155 -11.29 -6.65 -5.02
N ASN A 156 -12.59 -6.40 -5.24
CA ASN A 156 -13.62 -7.40 -5.50
C ASN A 156 -13.60 -8.61 -4.54
N ILE A 157 -13.49 -8.34 -3.24
CA ILE A 157 -13.50 -9.37 -2.18
C ILE A 157 -14.91 -9.95 -2.04
N HIS A 158 -15.02 -11.26 -2.21
CA HIS A 158 -16.16 -12.08 -1.85
C HIS A 158 -15.67 -13.21 -0.94
N THR A 159 -16.16 -13.24 0.29
CA THR A 159 -15.77 -14.23 1.31
C THR A 159 -16.57 -15.53 1.17
N MET A 160 -16.06 -16.64 1.71
CA MET A 160 -16.75 -17.94 1.65
C MET A 160 -18.18 -17.87 2.19
N GLY A 161 -18.40 -17.11 3.28
CA GLY A 161 -19.72 -16.95 3.89
C GLY A 161 -20.66 -15.95 3.20
N GLU A 162 -20.15 -15.11 2.29
CA GLU A 162 -20.98 -14.21 1.45
C GLU A 162 -21.41 -14.89 0.14
N MET A 163 -20.66 -15.89 -0.32
CA MET A 163 -20.85 -16.52 -1.62
C MET A 163 -21.75 -17.77 -1.52
N LYS A 164 -22.87 -17.78 -2.23
CA LYS A 164 -23.84 -18.89 -2.23
C LYS A 164 -23.45 -20.03 -3.19
N MET A 165 -22.17 -20.40 -3.25
CA MET A 165 -21.76 -21.54 -4.08
C MET A 165 -21.91 -22.85 -3.32
N THR A 166 -22.03 -23.95 -4.06
CA THR A 166 -22.26 -25.30 -3.53
C THR A 166 -20.97 -26.06 -3.19
N GLY A 167 -19.80 -25.54 -3.60
CA GLY A 167 -18.52 -26.21 -3.38
C GLY A 167 -18.09 -26.21 -1.91
N ASN A 168 -17.46 -27.31 -1.49
CA ASN A 168 -16.83 -27.47 -0.18
C ASN A 168 -15.37 -27.94 -0.36
N CYS A 169 -14.54 -27.90 0.67
CA CYS A 169 -13.28 -28.65 0.64
C CYS A 169 -12.80 -29.08 2.04
N LEU A 170 -12.04 -30.17 2.08
CA LEU A 170 -11.35 -30.65 3.26
C LEU A 170 -10.42 -29.56 3.81
N ARG A 171 -10.65 -29.17 5.07
CA ARG A 171 -9.85 -28.18 5.76
C ARG A 171 -8.40 -28.64 5.88
N GLY A 172 -7.48 -27.85 5.33
CA GLY A 172 -6.05 -28.17 5.34
C GLY A 172 -5.61 -29.23 4.32
N SER A 173 -6.45 -29.60 3.34
CA SER A 173 -5.98 -30.36 2.17
C SER A 173 -4.92 -29.59 1.38
N ARG A 174 -4.12 -30.31 0.60
CA ARG A 174 -3.08 -29.70 -0.23
C ARG A 174 -3.73 -29.19 -1.52
N PRO A 175 -3.72 -27.87 -1.81
CA PRO A 175 -4.28 -27.35 -3.05
C PRO A 175 -3.34 -27.63 -4.23
N LEU A 176 -3.91 -27.87 -5.41
CA LEU A 176 -3.19 -27.62 -6.65
C LEU A 176 -3.14 -26.11 -6.89
N LEU A 177 -2.01 -25.59 -7.36
CA LEU A 177 -1.87 -24.18 -7.74
C LEU A 177 -1.75 -24.11 -9.26
N SER A 178 -2.77 -23.56 -9.90
CA SER A 178 -2.76 -23.27 -11.34
C SER A 178 -2.42 -21.79 -11.56
N PHE A 179 -1.51 -21.53 -12.49
CA PHE A 179 -1.03 -20.20 -12.84
C PHE A 179 -1.14 -20.00 -14.34
N ASP A 180 -1.51 -18.78 -14.72
CA ASP A 180 -1.46 -18.31 -16.10
C ASP A 180 -0.06 -18.39 -16.72
N GLU A 181 0.01 -18.48 -18.05
CA GLU A 181 1.28 -18.49 -18.79
C GLU A 181 2.00 -17.14 -18.69
N GLU A 182 1.24 -16.05 -18.60
CA GLU A 182 1.71 -14.67 -18.42
C GLU A 182 2.65 -14.51 -17.21
N PHE A 183 2.48 -15.33 -16.17
CA PHE A 183 3.40 -15.33 -15.02
C PHE A 183 4.81 -15.81 -15.34
N THR A 184 5.00 -16.58 -16.41
CA THR A 184 6.33 -17.01 -16.88
C THR A 184 6.93 -15.97 -17.84
N LYS A 185 6.09 -15.25 -18.59
CA LYS A 185 6.52 -14.26 -19.61
C LYS A 185 7.13 -13.00 -19.01
N GLN A 186 6.61 -12.51 -17.88
CA GLN A 186 7.07 -11.26 -17.26
C GLN A 186 7.90 -11.51 -15.98
N PRO A 187 9.10 -10.92 -15.81
CA PRO A 187 10.01 -11.27 -14.72
C PRO A 187 9.46 -10.89 -13.33
N HIS A 188 8.73 -9.78 -13.22
CA HIS A 188 8.11 -9.37 -11.97
C HIS A 188 6.93 -10.28 -11.58
N LEU A 189 6.20 -10.83 -12.58
CA LEU A 189 5.18 -11.84 -12.33
C LEU A 189 5.80 -13.19 -11.97
N ALA A 190 6.94 -13.57 -12.55
CA ALA A 190 7.65 -14.80 -12.17
C ALA A 190 8.08 -14.77 -10.69
N LEU A 191 8.60 -13.64 -10.21
CA LEU A 191 8.91 -13.43 -8.79
C LEU A 191 7.65 -13.52 -7.92
N ILE A 192 6.52 -12.95 -8.37
CA ILE A 192 5.24 -13.04 -7.66
C ILE A 192 4.71 -14.48 -7.65
N LYS A 193 4.84 -15.24 -8.75
CA LYS A 193 4.47 -16.65 -8.86
C LYS A 193 5.21 -17.49 -7.82
N GLU A 194 6.52 -17.36 -7.73
CA GLU A 194 7.32 -18.05 -6.70
C GLU A 194 6.91 -17.69 -5.27
N LEU A 195 6.65 -16.41 -5.01
CA LEU A 195 6.18 -15.97 -3.70
C LEU A 195 4.78 -16.52 -3.36
N LEU A 196 3.88 -16.59 -4.34
CA LEU A 196 2.54 -17.18 -4.21
C LEU A 196 2.60 -18.69 -3.99
N ILE A 197 3.46 -19.41 -4.73
CA ILE A 197 3.71 -20.85 -4.55
C ILE A 197 4.14 -21.14 -3.11
N GLN A 198 5.10 -20.38 -2.58
CA GLN A 198 5.64 -20.61 -1.25
C GLN A 198 4.68 -20.22 -0.10
N ILE A 199 3.70 -19.34 -0.35
CA ILE A 199 2.71 -18.90 0.64
C ILE A 199 1.46 -19.79 0.63
N PHE A 200 0.81 -19.92 -0.53
CA PHE A 200 -0.45 -20.66 -0.68
C PHE A 200 -0.23 -22.18 -0.83
N GLY A 201 0.95 -22.61 -1.27
CA GLY A 201 1.33 -24.01 -1.32
C GLY A 201 1.45 -24.61 0.08
N VAL A 202 0.74 -25.72 0.31
CA VAL A 202 0.78 -26.46 1.57
C VAL A 202 1.91 -27.49 1.51
N PRO A 203 2.90 -27.44 2.42
CA PRO A 203 3.99 -28.42 2.43
C PRO A 203 3.51 -29.86 2.50
N ASN A 204 4.19 -30.74 1.76
CA ASN A 204 3.94 -32.18 1.88
C ASN A 204 4.32 -32.68 3.28
N HIS A 205 3.52 -33.60 3.83
CA HIS A 205 3.65 -34.14 5.19
C HIS A 205 3.65 -33.09 6.32
N HIS A 206 2.99 -31.94 6.13
CA HIS A 206 2.75 -31.01 7.23
C HIS A 206 1.86 -31.68 8.32
N PRO A 207 2.13 -31.54 9.63
CA PRO A 207 1.38 -32.28 10.68
C PRO A 207 -0.14 -32.03 10.74
N LYS A 208 -0.63 -30.99 10.05
CA LYS A 208 -2.06 -30.65 9.92
C LYS A 208 -2.59 -30.72 8.48
N SER A 209 -1.79 -31.18 7.50
CA SER A 209 -2.27 -31.33 6.12
C SER A 209 -2.98 -32.66 5.94
N GLN A 210 -4.13 -32.65 5.27
CA GLN A 210 -4.77 -33.89 4.83
C GLN A 210 -4.01 -34.49 3.64
N PRO A 211 -4.03 -35.84 3.47
CA PRO A 211 -3.29 -36.51 2.40
C PRO A 211 -3.92 -36.28 1.01
N PHE A 212 -5.24 -36.08 0.96
CA PHE A 212 -5.99 -35.91 -0.29
C PHE A 212 -5.85 -34.51 -0.88
N VAL A 213 -5.98 -34.45 -2.21
CA VAL A 213 -6.01 -33.24 -3.02
C VAL A 213 -7.45 -33.09 -3.55
N ASP A 214 -8.14 -32.08 -3.03
CA ASP A 214 -9.60 -31.92 -3.16
C ASP A 214 -9.98 -30.54 -3.76
N ARG A 215 -8.97 -29.70 -4.03
CA ARG A 215 -9.17 -28.31 -4.41
C ARG A 215 -8.05 -27.73 -5.26
N VAL A 216 -8.41 -26.77 -6.09
CA VAL A 216 -7.52 -26.00 -6.96
C VAL A 216 -7.63 -24.53 -6.60
N ILE A 217 -6.48 -23.87 -6.41
CA ILE A 217 -6.37 -22.41 -6.39
C ILE A 217 -5.85 -21.99 -7.76
N THR A 218 -6.54 -21.03 -8.38
CA THR A 218 -6.19 -20.48 -9.69
C THR A 218 -5.75 -19.04 -9.56
N PHE A 219 -4.69 -18.69 -10.28
CA PHE A 219 -4.17 -17.33 -10.43
C PHE A 219 -4.16 -16.98 -11.92
N THR A 220 -5.17 -16.23 -12.37
CA THR A 220 -5.27 -15.73 -13.76
C THR A 220 -4.78 -14.30 -13.82
N PHE A 221 -4.04 -13.91 -14.85
CA PHE A 221 -3.54 -12.55 -15.04
C PHE A 221 -4.33 -11.85 -16.15
N LEU A 222 -5.12 -10.83 -15.78
CA LEU A 222 -6.00 -10.11 -16.70
C LEU A 222 -6.10 -8.64 -16.27
N ASP A 223 -6.03 -7.70 -17.23
CA ASP A 223 -6.08 -6.25 -17.00
C ASP A 223 -5.06 -5.75 -15.95
N ASN A 224 -3.83 -6.26 -16.05
CA ASN A 224 -2.73 -6.03 -15.10
C ASN A 224 -3.07 -6.34 -13.63
N ARG A 225 -4.02 -7.26 -13.41
CA ARG A 225 -4.49 -7.72 -12.11
C ARG A 225 -4.45 -9.24 -12.02
N ILE A 226 -4.18 -9.76 -10.83
CA ILE A 226 -4.19 -11.19 -10.55
C ILE A 226 -5.53 -11.56 -9.93
N TRP A 227 -6.30 -12.42 -10.59
CA TRP A 227 -7.56 -12.94 -10.10
C TRP A 227 -7.31 -14.21 -9.29
N TYR A 228 -7.68 -14.19 -8.01
CA TYR A 228 -7.70 -15.38 -7.15
C TYR A 228 -9.09 -16.02 -7.21
N ARG A 229 -9.17 -17.28 -7.62
CA ARG A 229 -10.35 -18.13 -7.45
C ARG A 229 -9.99 -19.48 -6.90
N HIS A 230 -10.92 -20.08 -6.18
CA HIS A 230 -10.72 -21.33 -5.44
C HIS A 230 -11.87 -22.30 -5.71
N PHE A 231 -11.54 -23.48 -6.22
CA PHE A 231 -12.46 -24.50 -6.72
C PHE A 231 -12.27 -25.83 -5.98
N GLN A 232 -13.36 -26.55 -5.79
CA GLN A 232 -13.40 -27.97 -5.44
C GLN A 232 -13.16 -28.82 -6.69
N ILE A 233 -12.49 -29.96 -6.54
CA ILE A 233 -12.46 -31.03 -7.53
C ILE A 233 -13.62 -31.98 -7.19
N LEU A 234 -14.65 -32.04 -8.04
CA LEU A 234 -15.86 -32.83 -7.77
C LEU A 234 -15.75 -34.28 -8.25
N SER A 235 -15.07 -34.49 -9.38
CA SER A 235 -14.98 -35.78 -10.09
C SER A 235 -13.61 -35.95 -10.72
N GLU A 236 -13.18 -37.19 -10.92
CA GLU A 236 -11.88 -37.51 -11.55
C GLU A 236 -11.81 -37.01 -13.00
N ASP A 237 -12.96 -36.85 -13.67
CA ASP A 237 -13.12 -36.25 -15.01
C ASP A 237 -12.80 -34.74 -15.08
N GLY A 238 -12.37 -34.11 -13.97
CA GLY A 238 -11.96 -32.71 -13.94
C GLY A 238 -13.08 -31.69 -13.71
N GLY A 239 -14.27 -32.14 -13.27
CA GLY A 239 -15.37 -31.24 -12.89
C GLY A 239 -14.99 -30.32 -11.71
N LEU A 240 -15.06 -29.00 -11.92
CA LEU A 240 -14.70 -27.99 -10.91
C LEU A 240 -15.91 -27.18 -10.44
N VAL A 241 -16.04 -26.99 -9.13
CA VAL A 241 -17.11 -26.18 -8.50
C VAL A 241 -16.48 -25.07 -7.65
N GLU A 242 -16.89 -23.80 -7.80
CA GLU A 242 -16.29 -22.69 -7.04
C GLU A 242 -16.67 -22.77 -5.55
N ILE A 243 -15.71 -22.58 -4.64
CA ILE A 243 -15.89 -22.52 -3.18
C ILE A 243 -15.71 -21.09 -2.67
N GLY A 244 -14.72 -20.39 -3.22
CA GLY A 244 -14.22 -19.11 -2.69
C GLY A 244 -13.20 -19.28 -1.54
N PRO A 245 -12.66 -18.17 -1.00
CA PRO A 245 -13.00 -16.78 -1.32
C PRO A 245 -12.52 -16.40 -2.73
N ARG A 246 -13.11 -15.33 -3.27
CA ARG A 246 -12.70 -14.72 -4.54
C ARG A 246 -12.25 -13.30 -4.27
N PHE A 247 -11.13 -12.90 -4.85
CA PHE A 247 -10.63 -11.52 -4.76
C PHE A 247 -9.66 -11.23 -5.90
N VAL A 248 -9.42 -9.95 -6.15
CA VAL A 248 -8.50 -9.48 -7.18
C VAL A 248 -7.33 -8.77 -6.51
N MET A 249 -6.11 -9.16 -6.85
CA MET A 249 -4.87 -8.54 -6.37
C MET A 249 -4.31 -7.64 -7.47
N ASN A 250 -4.32 -6.34 -7.24
CA ASN A 250 -3.67 -5.36 -8.12
C ASN A 250 -2.25 -5.08 -7.59
N PRO A 251 -1.18 -5.52 -8.28
CA PRO A 251 0.21 -5.33 -7.83
C PRO A 251 0.59 -3.85 -7.89
N ILE A 252 1.18 -3.33 -6.80
CA ILE A 252 1.55 -1.93 -6.65
C ILE A 252 3.06 -1.74 -6.81
N LYS A 253 3.83 -2.41 -5.95
CA LYS A 253 5.29 -2.32 -5.85
C LYS A 253 5.88 -3.64 -5.37
N VAL A 254 7.05 -3.97 -5.91
CA VAL A 254 7.96 -5.01 -5.41
C VAL A 254 9.15 -4.32 -4.75
N PHE A 255 9.49 -4.76 -3.54
CA PHE A 255 10.63 -4.30 -2.76
C PHE A 255 11.64 -5.43 -2.61
N ASP A 256 12.91 -5.05 -2.59
CA ASP A 256 14.05 -5.96 -2.41
C ASP A 256 14.05 -6.63 -1.03
N GLY A 257 13.86 -5.85 0.03
CA GLY A 257 13.83 -6.34 1.41
C GLY A 257 12.44 -6.75 1.90
N SER A 258 12.41 -7.40 3.07
CA SER A 258 11.18 -7.72 3.79
C SER A 258 10.62 -6.47 4.49
N PHE A 259 9.60 -5.84 3.90
CA PHE A 259 8.98 -4.60 4.38
C PHE A 259 9.90 -3.36 4.45
N SER A 260 11.08 -3.46 3.83
CA SER A 260 12.14 -2.45 3.79
C SER A 260 12.89 -2.55 2.44
N GLY A 261 13.87 -1.67 2.22
CA GLY A 261 14.70 -1.68 1.01
C GLY A 261 14.14 -0.87 -0.15
N THR A 262 14.84 -0.92 -1.28
CA THR A 262 14.50 -0.19 -2.50
C THR A 262 13.33 -0.84 -3.24
N THR A 263 12.60 -0.04 -4.02
CA THR A 263 11.56 -0.55 -4.92
C THR A 263 12.24 -1.04 -6.20
N ILE A 264 12.15 -2.35 -6.47
CA ILE A 264 12.69 -2.97 -7.69
C ILE A 264 11.75 -2.70 -8.87
N TRP A 265 10.44 -2.75 -8.63
CA TRP A 265 9.41 -2.58 -9.66
C TRP A 265 8.20 -1.84 -9.08
N GLU A 266 7.60 -0.97 -9.88
CA GLU A 266 6.38 -0.22 -9.57
C GLU A 266 5.43 -0.27 -10.76
N ASN A 267 4.15 -0.52 -10.50
CA ASN A 267 3.11 -0.53 -11.51
C ASN A 267 2.75 0.91 -11.93
N ALA A 268 3.04 1.27 -13.17
CA ALA A 268 2.74 2.60 -13.72
C ALA A 268 1.23 2.88 -13.85
N GLU A 269 0.42 1.85 -14.07
CA GLU A 269 -1.04 1.96 -14.23
C GLU A 269 -1.77 1.99 -12.87
N TYR A 270 -1.08 1.62 -11.79
CA TYR A 270 -1.69 1.58 -10.47
C TYR A 270 -2.16 2.97 -10.01
N GLN A 271 -3.48 3.09 -9.80
CA GLN A 271 -4.08 4.26 -9.20
C GLN A 271 -4.63 3.94 -7.81
N SER A 272 -4.15 4.65 -6.78
CA SER A 272 -4.69 4.45 -5.44
C SER A 272 -6.17 4.88 -5.34
N PRO A 273 -7.03 4.12 -4.62
CA PRO A 273 -8.44 4.47 -4.43
C PRO A 273 -8.63 5.85 -3.77
N ALA A 274 -7.64 6.30 -2.98
CA ALA A 274 -7.61 7.66 -2.44
C ALA A 274 -7.47 8.73 -3.54
N ARG A 275 -6.53 8.55 -4.49
CA ARG A 275 -6.35 9.42 -5.66
C ARG A 275 -7.57 9.37 -6.58
N HIS A 276 -8.09 8.18 -6.87
CA HIS A 276 -9.30 8.01 -7.70
C HIS A 276 -10.48 8.83 -7.16
N ARG A 277 -10.81 8.68 -5.86
CA ARG A 277 -11.87 9.46 -5.21
C ARG A 277 -11.57 10.96 -5.13
N GLN A 278 -10.31 11.36 -5.09
CA GLN A 278 -9.94 12.78 -5.16
C GLN A 278 -10.20 13.36 -6.56
N MET A 279 -9.91 12.61 -7.62
CA MET A 279 -10.23 13.04 -9.00
C MET A 279 -11.73 13.17 -9.22
N LEU A 280 -12.54 12.19 -8.78
CA LEU A 280 -14.01 12.26 -8.86
C LEU A 280 -14.56 13.51 -8.13
N ARG A 281 -14.04 13.81 -6.93
CA ARG A 281 -14.41 15.03 -6.18
C ARG A 281 -13.97 16.31 -6.87
N LYS A 282 -12.78 16.31 -7.52
CA LYS A 282 -12.27 17.44 -8.28
C LYS A 282 -13.15 17.72 -9.51
N ALA A 283 -13.46 16.68 -10.29
CA ALA A 283 -14.35 16.78 -11.45
C ALA A 283 -15.76 17.28 -11.07
N ALA A 284 -16.33 16.80 -9.97
CA ALA A 284 -17.60 17.31 -9.44
C ALA A 284 -17.52 18.81 -9.05
N SER A 285 -16.43 19.22 -8.40
CA SER A 285 -16.19 20.63 -8.05
C SER A 285 -15.96 21.51 -9.30
N GLU A 286 -15.29 20.98 -10.33
CA GLU A 286 -15.06 21.67 -11.60
C GLU A 286 -16.36 21.84 -12.39
N LYS A 287 -17.23 20.82 -12.43
CA LYS A 287 -18.58 20.94 -13.00
C LYS A 287 -19.40 22.02 -12.28
N TYR A 288 -19.39 22.04 -10.95
CA TYR A 288 -20.08 23.07 -10.17
C TYR A 288 -19.54 24.49 -10.43
N LYS A 289 -18.21 24.65 -10.51
CA LYS A 289 -17.57 25.93 -10.87
C LYS A 289 -17.91 26.37 -12.29
N ALA A 290 -17.98 25.43 -13.25
CA ALA A 290 -18.41 25.73 -14.60
C ALA A 290 -19.88 26.22 -14.63
N SER A 291 -20.79 25.56 -13.90
CA SER A 291 -22.18 26.00 -13.78
C SER A 291 -22.31 27.40 -13.15
N ILE A 292 -21.57 27.71 -12.08
CA ILE A 292 -21.54 29.08 -11.52
C ILE A 292 -20.98 30.06 -12.55
N LYS A 293 -19.87 29.71 -13.22
CA LYS A 293 -19.27 30.59 -14.24
C LYS A 293 -20.28 30.88 -15.35
N HIS A 294 -20.97 29.88 -15.88
CA HIS A 294 -22.02 30.07 -16.90
C HIS A 294 -23.17 30.94 -16.40
N LYS A 295 -23.59 30.81 -15.14
CA LYS A 295 -24.64 31.69 -14.58
C LYS A 295 -24.18 33.15 -14.50
N VAL A 296 -22.98 33.40 -13.97
CA VAL A 296 -22.39 34.75 -13.89
C VAL A 296 -22.16 35.31 -15.30
N ASP A 297 -21.69 34.49 -16.23
CA ASP A 297 -21.45 34.87 -17.63
C ASP A 297 -22.76 35.23 -18.34
N ALA A 298 -23.84 34.47 -18.13
CA ALA A 298 -25.17 34.78 -18.64
C ALA A 298 -25.78 36.03 -17.99
N GLU A 299 -25.52 36.29 -16.71
CA GLU A 299 -25.93 37.53 -16.02
C GLU A 299 -25.17 38.76 -16.55
N LEU A 300 -23.87 38.62 -16.85
CA LEU A 300 -23.04 39.68 -17.43
C LEU A 300 -23.35 39.97 -18.90
N HIS A 301 -23.64 38.93 -19.69
CA HIS A 301 -24.00 39.04 -21.11
C HIS A 301 -25.51 39.28 -21.32
N LYS A 302 -26.31 39.38 -20.25
CA LYS A 302 -27.73 39.74 -20.36
C LYS A 302 -27.83 41.18 -20.87
N PRO A 303 -28.36 41.42 -22.08
CA PRO A 303 -28.42 42.77 -22.62
C PRO A 303 -29.42 43.60 -21.82
N VAL A 304 -29.04 44.84 -21.48
CA VAL A 304 -29.88 45.76 -20.68
C VAL A 304 -31.09 46.24 -21.50
N LEU A 305 -30.91 46.47 -22.81
CA LEU A 305 -31.98 46.58 -23.80
C LEU A 305 -32.04 45.26 -24.58
N THR A 306 -33.16 44.56 -24.54
CA THR A 306 -33.36 43.31 -25.31
C THR A 306 -33.67 43.56 -26.79
N HIS A 307 -34.19 44.74 -27.10
CA HIS A 307 -34.50 45.25 -28.42
C HIS A 307 -34.26 46.76 -28.39
N GLU A 308 -33.94 47.33 -29.54
CA GLU A 308 -34.06 48.78 -29.73
C GLU A 308 -35.57 49.09 -29.76
N PHE A 309 -36.03 49.91 -28.82
CA PHE A 309 -37.39 50.43 -28.87
C PHE A 309 -37.51 51.30 -30.13
N ASP A 310 -38.59 51.10 -30.89
CA ASP A 310 -38.88 51.87 -32.10
C ASP A 310 -38.76 53.37 -31.80
N PRO A 311 -37.91 54.14 -32.52
CA PRO A 311 -37.80 55.59 -32.37
C PRO A 311 -39.13 56.34 -32.45
N TYR A 312 -40.14 55.73 -33.08
CA TYR A 312 -41.49 56.26 -33.24
C TYR A 312 -42.54 55.59 -32.35
N GLY A 313 -42.19 54.55 -31.57
CA GLY A 313 -43.13 53.82 -30.71
C GLY A 313 -43.77 54.68 -29.61
N GLU A 314 -43.08 55.74 -29.16
CA GLU A 314 -43.65 56.73 -28.24
C GLU A 314 -44.40 57.87 -28.92
N ILE A 315 -44.32 58.07 -30.25
CA ILE A 315 -44.91 59.26 -30.91
C ILE A 315 -46.42 59.34 -30.69
N PHE A 316 -47.09 58.21 -30.64
CA PHE A 316 -48.56 58.11 -30.54
C PHE A 316 -49.09 58.04 -29.10
N GLN A 317 -48.26 58.25 -28.08
CA GLN A 317 -48.68 58.27 -26.67
C GLN A 317 -48.49 59.65 -26.03
N GLY A 318 -49.60 60.35 -25.77
CA GLY A 318 -49.66 61.65 -25.08
C GLY A 318 -49.84 62.87 -26.00
N ASP A 319 -49.97 64.06 -25.40
CA ASP A 319 -50.25 65.31 -26.13
C ASP A 319 -49.06 65.79 -26.98
N THR A 320 -49.33 66.10 -28.24
CA THR A 320 -48.33 66.45 -29.27
C THR A 320 -47.55 67.73 -28.95
N GLU A 321 -48.23 68.75 -28.42
CA GLU A 321 -47.62 70.06 -28.13
C GLU A 321 -46.55 70.00 -27.03
N MET A 322 -46.77 69.19 -26.00
CA MET A 322 -45.82 69.01 -24.89
C MET A 322 -44.56 68.30 -25.36
N LYS A 323 -44.70 67.30 -26.25
CA LYS A 323 -43.56 66.59 -26.85
C LYS A 323 -42.75 67.48 -27.79
N ALA A 324 -43.40 68.35 -28.58
CA ALA A 324 -42.70 69.31 -29.43
C ALA A 324 -41.80 70.27 -28.63
N LYS A 325 -42.30 70.82 -27.51
CA LYS A 325 -41.50 71.68 -26.61
C LYS A 325 -40.31 70.94 -25.99
N GLN A 326 -40.51 69.68 -25.55
CA GLN A 326 -39.44 68.85 -25.00
C GLN A 326 -38.36 68.46 -26.02
N LEU A 327 -38.72 68.30 -27.31
CA LEU A 327 -37.77 68.05 -28.39
C LEU A 327 -36.85 69.26 -28.60
N ILE A 328 -37.41 70.46 -28.72
CA ILE A 328 -36.66 71.71 -28.87
C ILE A 328 -35.70 71.91 -27.68
N GLU A 329 -36.17 71.68 -26.45
CA GLU A 329 -35.33 71.80 -25.25
C GLU A 329 -34.20 70.74 -25.19
N LYS A 330 -34.46 69.51 -25.66
CA LYS A 330 -33.43 68.47 -25.80
C LYS A 330 -32.38 68.83 -26.86
N GLU A 331 -32.78 69.42 -27.98
CA GLU A 331 -31.86 69.87 -29.02
C GLU A 331 -30.95 71.01 -28.55
N GLN A 332 -31.48 71.98 -27.80
CA GLN A 332 -30.67 73.02 -27.17
C GLN A 332 -29.66 72.46 -26.16
N LYS A 333 -29.98 71.35 -25.48
CA LYS A 333 -29.10 70.69 -24.48
C LYS A 333 -28.09 69.69 -25.06
N ARG A 334 -28.32 69.14 -26.26
CA ARG A 334 -27.38 68.23 -26.97
C ARG A 334 -25.91 68.71 -26.96
N PRO A 335 -25.57 69.94 -27.42
CA PRO A 335 -24.18 70.38 -27.48
C PRO A 335 -23.50 70.57 -26.12
N ALA A 336 -24.26 70.70 -25.02
CA ALA A 336 -23.72 70.71 -23.67
C ALA A 336 -23.38 69.29 -23.19
N LEU A 337 -24.30 68.33 -23.42
CA LEU A 337 -24.14 66.92 -23.05
C LEU A 337 -22.99 66.23 -23.82
N GLU A 338 -22.79 66.59 -25.08
CA GLU A 338 -21.65 66.10 -25.87
C GLU A 338 -20.31 66.61 -25.32
N LYS A 339 -20.24 67.89 -24.93
CA LYS A 339 -19.05 68.47 -24.27
C LYS A 339 -18.77 67.82 -22.92
N GLU A 340 -19.79 67.42 -22.15
CA GLU A 340 -19.60 66.62 -20.94
C GLU A 340 -19.09 65.21 -21.23
N ARG A 341 -19.70 64.51 -22.20
CA ARG A 341 -19.23 63.17 -22.63
C ARG A 341 -17.77 63.18 -23.06
N GLN A 342 -17.36 64.16 -23.87
CA GLN A 342 -15.97 64.32 -24.31
C GLN A 342 -15.02 64.52 -23.11
N LYS A 343 -15.37 65.38 -22.15
CA LYS A 343 -14.59 65.58 -20.91
C LYS A 343 -14.46 64.30 -20.07
N ILE A 344 -15.53 63.51 -19.95
CA ILE A 344 -15.54 62.24 -19.22
C ILE A 344 -14.65 61.21 -19.94
N GLU A 345 -14.74 61.10 -21.26
CA GLU A 345 -13.92 60.19 -22.05
C GLU A 345 -12.43 60.55 -21.99
N GLU A 346 -12.10 61.84 -22.06
CA GLU A 346 -10.73 62.35 -21.91
C GLU A 346 -10.17 62.06 -20.52
N MET A 347 -10.98 62.23 -19.46
CA MET A 347 -10.63 61.84 -18.09
C MET A 347 -10.32 60.34 -17.98
N GLN A 348 -11.14 59.48 -18.59
CA GLN A 348 -10.93 58.04 -18.61
C GLN A 348 -9.66 57.64 -19.40
N LYS A 349 -9.39 58.31 -20.53
CA LYS A 349 -8.13 58.13 -21.30
C LYS A 349 -6.91 58.50 -20.45
N ARG A 350 -6.95 59.64 -19.74
CA ARG A 350 -5.89 60.07 -18.81
C ARG A 350 -5.69 59.09 -17.64
N MET A 351 -6.76 58.51 -17.10
CA MET A 351 -6.67 57.48 -16.05
C MET A 351 -6.03 56.19 -16.57
N LYS A 352 -6.45 55.68 -17.74
CA LYS A 352 -5.84 54.51 -18.39
C LYS A 352 -4.35 54.72 -18.68
N GLN A 353 -3.96 55.91 -19.14
CA GLN A 353 -2.54 56.28 -19.35
C GLN A 353 -1.75 56.31 -18.03
N LYS A 354 -2.30 56.88 -16.94
CA LYS A 354 -1.66 56.86 -15.61
C LYS A 354 -1.45 55.43 -15.09
N ASP A 355 -2.42 54.55 -15.24
CA ASP A 355 -2.30 53.14 -14.82
C ASP A 355 -1.30 52.34 -15.67
N ALA A 356 -1.25 52.59 -16.99
CA ALA A 356 -0.22 52.03 -17.86
C ALA A 356 1.18 52.49 -17.43
N MET A 357 1.38 53.79 -17.22
CA MET A 357 2.64 54.36 -16.74
C MET A 357 3.03 53.83 -15.35
N ARG A 358 2.06 53.63 -14.45
CA ARG A 358 2.28 53.02 -13.12
C ARG A 358 2.72 51.57 -13.23
N LYS A 359 2.11 50.77 -14.11
CA LYS A 359 2.55 49.39 -14.41
C LYS A 359 3.97 49.37 -14.99
N LEU A 360 4.29 50.28 -15.91
CA LEU A 360 5.61 50.38 -16.55
C LEU A 360 6.69 50.79 -15.52
N LYS A 361 6.39 51.76 -14.64
CA LYS A 361 7.27 52.16 -13.52
C LYS A 361 7.48 51.02 -12.50
N LEU A 362 6.45 50.21 -12.22
CA LEU A 362 6.56 48.99 -11.40
C LEU A 362 7.41 47.89 -12.07
N ALA A 363 7.32 47.74 -13.39
CA ALA A 363 8.15 46.81 -14.14
C ALA A 363 9.63 47.25 -14.15
N ALA A 364 9.90 48.52 -14.43
CA ALA A 364 11.24 49.10 -14.37
C ALA A 364 11.86 49.00 -12.96
N ALA A 365 11.08 49.26 -11.90
CA ALA A 365 11.53 49.10 -10.52
C ALA A 365 11.83 47.63 -10.15
N LYS A 366 11.15 46.65 -10.77
CA LYS A 366 11.51 45.23 -10.63
C LYS A 366 12.81 44.90 -11.38
N GLN A 367 12.99 45.42 -12.60
CA GLN A 367 14.22 45.24 -13.39
C GLN A 367 15.45 45.88 -12.73
N GLN A 368 15.32 47.06 -12.13
CA GLN A 368 16.40 47.69 -11.35
C GLN A 368 16.73 46.92 -10.07
N LYS A 369 15.76 46.25 -9.45
CA LYS A 369 16.03 45.35 -8.32
C LYS A 369 16.76 44.07 -8.75
N THR A 370 16.42 43.48 -9.89
CA THR A 370 17.15 42.30 -10.39
C THR A 370 18.55 42.65 -10.89
N SER A 371 18.75 43.79 -11.57
CA SER A 371 20.09 44.24 -11.98
C SER A 371 21.00 44.57 -10.79
N ASN A 372 20.49 45.25 -9.75
CA ASN A 372 21.27 45.53 -8.54
C ASN A 372 21.64 44.26 -7.75
N VAL A 373 20.80 43.22 -7.78
CA VAL A 373 21.14 41.91 -7.19
C VAL A 373 22.20 41.18 -8.03
N MET A 374 22.15 41.27 -9.36
CA MET A 374 23.21 40.74 -10.23
C MET A 374 24.54 41.48 -10.03
N ASN A 375 24.53 42.82 -9.99
CA ASN A 375 25.72 43.64 -9.77
C ASN A 375 26.35 43.41 -8.39
N LYS A 376 25.56 43.17 -7.34
CA LYS A 376 26.12 42.73 -6.04
C LYS A 376 26.77 41.35 -6.10
N ARG A 377 26.23 40.41 -6.90
CA ARG A 377 26.82 39.07 -7.08
C ARG A 377 28.09 39.10 -7.93
N THR A 378 28.18 39.95 -8.96
CA THR A 378 29.42 40.11 -9.75
C THR A 378 30.49 40.86 -8.95
N ALA A 379 30.13 41.93 -8.23
CA ALA A 379 31.06 42.63 -7.33
C ALA A 379 31.63 41.71 -6.23
N ALA A 380 30.81 40.84 -5.64
CA ALA A 380 31.28 39.84 -4.69
C ALA A 380 32.31 38.87 -5.31
N LYS A 381 32.04 38.34 -6.52
CA LYS A 381 32.99 37.48 -7.24
C LYS A 381 34.31 38.18 -7.60
N VAL A 382 34.27 39.47 -7.93
CA VAL A 382 35.48 40.26 -8.24
C VAL A 382 36.29 40.56 -6.96
N ALA A 383 35.64 40.79 -5.82
CA ALA A 383 36.32 40.90 -4.53
C ALA A 383 36.99 39.57 -4.12
N GLU A 384 36.30 38.45 -4.33
CA GLU A 384 36.82 37.10 -4.05
C GLU A 384 38.02 36.74 -4.94
N ALA A 385 38.03 37.22 -6.19
CA ALA A 385 39.17 37.07 -7.11
C ALA A 385 40.39 37.94 -6.72
N LYS A 386 40.18 39.14 -6.17
CA LYS A 386 41.27 40.04 -5.73
C LYS A 386 41.87 39.67 -4.36
N GLY A 387 41.22 38.81 -3.58
CA GLY A 387 41.67 38.41 -2.23
C GLY A 387 42.76 37.33 -2.17
N LYS A 388 43.32 36.86 -3.31
CA LYS A 388 44.20 35.68 -3.35
C LYS A 388 45.71 35.94 -3.54
N THR A 389 46.18 37.19 -3.50
CA THR A 389 47.60 37.52 -3.71
C THR A 389 48.18 38.47 -2.66
N THR A 390 48.34 38.00 -1.42
CA THR A 390 49.42 38.33 -0.46
C THR A 390 49.22 37.47 0.79
N GLY A 391 50.27 36.98 1.44
CA GLY A 391 50.13 35.98 2.52
C GLY A 391 50.89 36.25 3.82
N LYS A 392 50.45 35.52 4.85
CA LYS A 392 51.20 35.00 6.02
C LYS A 392 51.56 35.95 7.19
N LYS A 393 51.37 35.41 8.42
CA LYS A 393 51.75 35.90 9.77
C LYS A 393 50.88 37.06 10.32
N SER A 394 50.58 37.18 11.62
CA SER A 394 50.80 36.30 12.80
C SER A 394 49.81 36.66 13.94
N ALA A 395 49.82 35.88 15.03
CA ALA A 395 48.85 35.94 16.14
C ALA A 395 48.97 37.16 17.08
N ALA A 396 47.88 37.50 17.78
CA ALA A 396 47.88 37.88 19.21
C ALA A 396 46.44 37.82 19.81
N ASN A 397 46.34 37.48 21.10
CA ASN A 397 45.10 37.53 21.89
C ASN A 397 44.82 38.94 22.42
N GLY A 398 43.55 39.24 22.72
CA GLY A 398 43.15 40.42 23.51
C GLY A 398 41.64 40.65 23.43
N GLY A 399 40.91 40.42 24.52
CA GLY A 399 39.45 40.55 24.55
C GLY A 399 38.96 41.66 25.48
N ALA A 400 37.79 42.24 25.18
CA ALA A 400 36.89 42.85 26.17
C ALA A 400 35.48 43.17 25.60
N LEU A 401 34.48 42.42 26.05
CA LEU A 401 33.19 42.87 26.62
C LEU A 401 32.36 44.07 26.07
N LYS A 402 31.03 43.87 26.17
CA LYS A 402 29.88 44.81 25.98
C LYS A 402 29.44 45.02 24.50
N SER A 403 28.15 45.02 24.15
CA SER A 403 26.92 44.81 24.94
C SER A 403 25.80 44.18 24.08
N LYS A 404 24.92 43.36 24.70
CA LYS A 404 23.68 42.89 24.06
C LYS A 404 22.60 43.98 24.18
N LYS A 405 22.08 44.48 23.06
CA LYS A 405 20.76 45.13 23.03
C LYS A 405 19.72 44.13 22.51
N VAL A 406 18.76 43.80 23.37
CA VAL A 406 17.57 43.04 23.03
C VAL A 406 16.55 44.03 22.46
N ASP A 407 15.95 43.72 21.31
CA ASP A 407 14.80 44.46 20.79
C ASP A 407 13.54 43.58 20.85
N GLN A 408 12.55 44.00 21.64
CA GLN A 408 11.23 43.37 21.75
C GLN A 408 10.18 44.21 21.02
N GLY A 409 10.04 44.00 19.71
CA GLY A 409 9.03 44.68 18.87
C GLY A 409 7.71 43.92 18.76
N LYS A 410 6.79 44.08 19.73
CA LYS A 410 5.40 43.57 19.63
C LYS A 410 4.67 44.16 18.41
N LYS A 411 4.07 43.32 17.56
CA LYS A 411 3.00 43.74 16.64
C LYS A 411 1.63 43.34 17.17
N LYS A 412 0.91 44.31 17.74
CA LYS A 412 -0.56 44.26 17.89
C LYS A 412 -1.18 44.34 16.49
N VAL A 413 -2.21 43.53 16.24
CA VAL A 413 -3.14 43.73 15.13
C VAL A 413 -4.44 44.25 15.73
N THR A 414 -4.80 45.48 15.40
CA THR A 414 -6.09 46.12 15.72
C THR A 414 -6.66 46.72 14.45
N GLY A 415 -7.89 46.37 14.11
CA GLY A 415 -8.55 46.83 12.88
C GLY A 415 -9.87 46.08 12.67
N LYS A 416 -10.93 46.56 13.34
CA LYS A 416 -12.32 46.11 13.18
C LYS A 416 -13.15 47.32 12.73
N ALA A 417 -14.30 47.05 12.11
CA ALA A 417 -15.24 48.02 11.51
C ALA A 417 -14.77 48.64 10.18
N LYS A 418 -15.67 48.96 9.24
CA LYS A 418 -17.14 48.81 9.27
C LYS A 418 -17.63 47.53 8.59
#